data_AF-Q54TR3-F1
#
_entry.id   AF-Q54TR3-F1
#
_cell.length_a   1.000
_cell.length_b   1.000
_cell.length_c   1.000
_cell.angle_alpha   90.00
_cell.angle_beta   90.00
_cell.angle_gamma   90.00
#
_symmetry.space_group_name_H-M   'P 1'
#
loop_
_entity.id
_entity.type
_entity.pdbx_description
1 polymer ?
#
loop_
_entity_poly.entity_id
_entity_poly.type
_entity_poly.pdbx_seq_one_letter_code
_entity_poly.pdbx_strand_id
1 'polypeptide(L)'
;MSSLFNALNGLACRSVMKRAQRGLYGGKDIIFSDQSSFSTRKTRRTWKPNVQTKTYHSDVLDSNIRVSLTTYTIRCIDKAGSFDNYIIHTKDKDLASELGSDLKVAMKHELQKKALLILENEKQEEELKLKLSDLESTTKQI
;
A
#
# COMPACT_ATOMS: atom_id res chain seq x y z
N MET A 1 -13.73 -23.69 17.38
CA MET A 1 -14.48 -22.42 17.53
C MET A 1 -14.11 -21.34 16.51
N SER A 2 -13.05 -21.45 15.70
CA SER A 2 -12.59 -20.32 14.83
C SER A 2 -13.14 -20.30 13.39
N SER A 3 -13.87 -21.31 12.92
CA SER A 3 -14.36 -21.33 11.52
C SER A 3 -15.58 -20.42 11.27
N LEU A 4 -16.45 -20.24 12.27
CA LEU A 4 -17.67 -19.44 12.12
C LEU A 4 -17.40 -17.92 12.06
N PHE A 5 -16.32 -17.43 12.67
CA PHE A 5 -16.01 -15.99 12.68
C PHE A 5 -15.59 -15.47 11.30
N ASN A 6 -14.96 -16.31 10.47
CA ASN A 6 -14.49 -15.90 9.14
C ASN A 6 -15.61 -15.86 8.08
N ALA A 7 -16.70 -16.62 8.25
CA ALA A 7 -17.80 -16.67 7.28
C ALA A 7 -18.64 -15.38 7.28
N LEU A 8 -18.81 -14.72 8.44
CA LEU A 8 -19.63 -13.51 8.54
C LEU A 8 -19.02 -12.30 7.81
N ASN A 9 -17.69 -12.21 7.75
CA ASN A 9 -17.00 -11.12 7.06
C ASN A 9 -17.09 -11.23 5.52
N GLY A 10 -17.44 -12.41 4.98
CA GLY A 10 -17.58 -12.62 3.53
C GLY A 10 -18.90 -12.11 2.93
N LEU A 11 -19.93 -11.89 3.76
CA LEU A 11 -21.29 -11.58 3.28
C LEU A 11 -21.48 -10.12 2.86
N ALA A 12 -20.56 -9.22 3.22
CA ALA A 12 -20.63 -7.80 2.86
C ALA A 12 -19.87 -7.44 1.57
N CYS A 13 -19.41 -8.44 0.80
CA CYS A 13 -18.83 -8.23 -0.52
C CYS A 13 -19.93 -7.75 -1.49
N ARG A 14 -20.17 -6.43 -1.54
CA ARG A 14 -20.74 -5.79 -2.75
C ARG A 14 -19.93 -6.33 -3.93
N SER A 15 -20.59 -6.79 -5.00
CA SER A 15 -19.87 -7.26 -6.20
C SER A 15 -18.96 -6.14 -6.72
N VAL A 16 -17.69 -6.17 -6.31
CA VAL A 16 -16.66 -5.23 -6.77
C VAL A 16 -16.10 -5.77 -8.07
N MET A 17 -15.75 -4.87 -9.00
CA MET A 17 -15.10 -5.33 -10.23
C MET A 17 -13.79 -6.07 -9.90
N LYS A 18 -13.59 -7.26 -10.49
CA LYS A 18 -12.31 -8.00 -10.34
C LYS A 18 -11.09 -7.15 -10.74
N ARG A 19 -11.26 -6.17 -11.62
CA ARG A 19 -10.19 -5.27 -12.07
C ARG A 19 -9.72 -4.30 -11.00
N ALA A 20 -10.58 -3.90 -10.07
CA ALA A 20 -10.26 -3.00 -8.98
C ALA A 20 -9.43 -3.70 -7.91
N GLN A 21 -9.57 -5.03 -7.75
CA GLN A 21 -8.77 -5.79 -6.77
C GLN A 21 -7.30 -5.96 -7.17
N ARG A 22 -7.00 -6.04 -8.47
CA ARG A 22 -5.65 -6.18 -9.05
C ARG A 22 -5.03 -4.85 -9.49
N GLY A 23 -5.61 -3.72 -9.12
CA GLY A 23 -5.09 -2.38 -9.39
C GLY A 23 -5.47 -1.43 -8.26
N LEU A 24 -5.16 -0.14 -8.36
CA LEU A 24 -5.53 0.84 -7.33
C LEU A 24 -6.58 1.80 -7.88
N TYR A 25 -7.84 1.54 -7.52
CA TYR A 25 -8.99 2.27 -8.03
C TYR A 25 -9.53 3.29 -7.04
N GLY A 26 -9.14 3.23 -5.75
CA GLY A 26 -9.58 4.20 -4.75
C GLY A 26 -11.11 4.19 -4.57
N GLY A 27 -11.68 2.99 -4.53
CA GLY A 27 -13.12 2.74 -4.45
C GLY A 27 -13.93 3.15 -5.68
N LYS A 28 -13.29 3.47 -6.82
CA LYS A 28 -14.03 3.80 -8.06
C LYS A 28 -14.46 2.54 -8.78
N ASP A 29 -15.77 2.38 -8.94
CA ASP A 29 -16.38 1.22 -9.58
C ASP A 29 -17.06 1.58 -10.92
N ILE A 30 -17.50 0.57 -11.67
CA ILE A 30 -18.36 0.80 -12.84
C ILE A 30 -19.70 1.34 -12.34
N ILE A 31 -20.11 2.47 -12.89
CA ILE A 31 -21.43 3.05 -12.60
C ILE A 31 -22.36 2.68 -13.74
N PHE A 32 -23.47 2.03 -13.41
CA PHE A 32 -24.55 1.76 -14.35
C PHE A 32 -25.55 2.90 -14.28
N SER A 33 -25.98 3.37 -15.44
CA SER A 33 -26.90 4.49 -15.56
C SER A 33 -27.75 4.32 -16.80
N ASP A 34 -28.86 5.03 -16.87
CA ASP A 34 -29.69 5.11 -18.06
C ASP A 34 -29.32 6.36 -18.88
N GLN A 35 -29.41 6.25 -20.19
CA GLN A 35 -29.48 7.38 -21.11
C GLN A 35 -30.95 7.62 -21.41
N SER A 36 -31.45 8.84 -21.23
CA SER A 36 -32.85 9.17 -21.52
C SER A 36 -32.94 10.05 -22.77
N SER A 37 -33.89 9.72 -23.65
CA SER A 37 -34.28 10.59 -24.76
C SER A 37 -35.33 11.61 -24.32
N PHE A 38 -35.66 12.56 -25.19
CA PHE A 38 -36.80 13.49 -25.00
C PHE A 38 -38.12 12.75 -24.73
N SER A 39 -38.35 11.60 -25.38
CA SER A 39 -39.50 10.73 -25.16
C SER A 39 -39.40 9.84 -23.91
N THR A 40 -38.42 10.08 -23.02
CA THR A 40 -38.15 9.29 -21.80
C THR A 40 -37.84 7.80 -22.10
N ARG A 41 -37.49 7.45 -23.34
CA ARG A 41 -36.97 6.11 -23.65
C ARG A 41 -35.61 5.97 -22.96
N LYS A 42 -35.48 4.94 -22.12
CA LYS A 42 -34.25 4.66 -21.37
C LYS A 42 -33.42 3.59 -22.07
N THR A 43 -32.17 3.90 -22.37
CA THR A 43 -31.17 2.94 -22.87
C THR A 43 -30.11 2.73 -21.80
N ARG A 44 -29.79 1.47 -21.47
CA ARG A 44 -28.76 1.13 -20.47
C ARG A 44 -27.38 1.55 -20.97
N ARG A 45 -26.63 2.29 -20.16
CA ARG A 45 -25.23 2.65 -20.43
C ARG A 45 -24.34 2.32 -19.23
N THR A 46 -23.04 2.17 -19.52
CA THR A 46 -22.02 1.89 -18.51
C THR A 46 -20.98 2.99 -18.50
N TRP A 47 -20.65 3.48 -17.31
CA TRP A 47 -19.61 4.48 -17.08
C TRP A 47 -18.43 3.78 -16.43
N LYS A 48 -17.33 3.66 -17.16
CA LYS A 48 -16.11 3.02 -16.69
C LYS A 48 -15.18 4.08 -16.09
N PRO A 49 -14.45 3.77 -15.00
CA PRO A 49 -13.43 4.68 -14.49
C PRO A 49 -12.31 4.86 -15.53
N ASN A 50 -11.70 6.05 -15.53
CA ASN A 50 -10.53 6.33 -16.37
C ASN A 50 -9.28 5.74 -15.71
N VAL A 51 -8.79 4.65 -16.30
CA VAL A 51 -7.70 3.82 -15.77
C VAL A 51 -6.45 3.96 -16.65
N GLN A 52 -5.30 4.12 -16.02
CA GLN A 52 -4.00 4.32 -16.63
C GLN A 52 -2.98 3.38 -15.99
N THR A 53 -2.13 2.75 -16.81
CA THR A 53 -1.02 1.93 -16.30
C THR A 53 0.20 2.82 -16.11
N LYS A 54 0.72 2.89 -14.88
CA LYS A 54 1.87 3.72 -14.51
C LYS A 54 2.86 2.92 -13.68
N THR A 55 4.11 3.32 -13.70
CA THR A 55 5.19 2.73 -12.90
C THR A 55 5.62 3.75 -11.86
N TYR A 56 5.69 3.34 -10.60
CA TYR A 56 6.18 4.15 -9.48
C TYR A 56 7.36 3.45 -8.83
N HIS A 57 8.36 4.23 -8.40
CA HIS A 57 9.44 3.74 -7.56
C HIS A 57 8.95 3.64 -6.11
N SER A 58 9.27 2.53 -5.45
CA SER A 58 9.07 2.34 -4.01
C SER A 58 10.42 2.37 -3.32
N ASP A 59 10.63 3.33 -2.43
CA ASP A 59 11.86 3.47 -1.65
C ASP A 59 11.90 2.42 -0.53
N VAL A 60 10.73 2.03 -0.03
CA VAL A 60 10.61 0.98 0.99
C VAL A 60 11.02 -0.37 0.45
N LEU A 61 10.58 -0.72 -0.76
CA LEU A 61 10.87 -2.01 -1.41
C LEU A 61 12.06 -1.97 -2.37
N ASP A 62 12.69 -0.80 -2.57
CA ASP A 62 13.78 -0.56 -3.52
C ASP A 62 13.49 -1.12 -4.93
N SER A 63 12.25 -0.94 -5.39
CA SER A 63 11.78 -1.54 -6.63
C SER A 63 10.73 -0.70 -7.35
N ASN A 64 10.72 -0.84 -8.68
CA ASN A 64 9.74 -0.19 -9.54
C ASN A 64 8.48 -1.05 -9.68
N ILE A 65 7.33 -0.50 -9.28
CA ILE A 65 6.05 -1.19 -9.27
C ILE A 65 5.15 -0.63 -10.39
N ARG A 66 4.79 -1.49 -11.34
CA ARG A 66 3.86 -1.15 -12.43
C ARG A 66 2.43 -1.53 -12.06
N VAL A 67 1.54 -0.55 -11.95
CA VAL A 67 0.16 -0.76 -11.48
C VAL A 67 -0.85 -0.05 -12.38
N SER A 68 -2.05 -0.63 -12.50
CA SER A 68 -3.21 0.03 -13.11
C SER A 68 -3.89 0.94 -12.09
N LEU A 69 -3.95 2.23 -12.37
CA LEU A 69 -4.45 3.27 -11.47
C LEU A 69 -5.62 4.02 -12.10
N THR A 70 -6.58 4.47 -11.30
CA THR A 70 -7.55 5.47 -11.77
C THR A 70 -6.90 6.86 -11.76
N THR A 71 -7.31 7.77 -12.64
CA THR A 71 -6.84 9.18 -12.59
C THR A 71 -7.08 9.86 -11.22
N TYR A 72 -8.14 9.46 -10.52
CA TYR A 72 -8.38 9.83 -9.13
C TYR A 72 -7.23 9.40 -8.20
N THR A 73 -6.81 8.13 -8.29
CA THR A 73 -5.74 7.61 -7.41
C THR A 73 -4.38 8.19 -7.77
N ILE A 74 -4.12 8.50 -9.04
CA ILE A 74 -2.94 9.27 -9.44
C ILE A 74 -2.88 10.62 -8.69
N ARG A 75 -3.98 11.39 -8.68
CA ARG A 75 -4.04 12.64 -7.92
C ARG A 75 -3.88 12.44 -6.40
N CYS A 76 -4.38 11.33 -5.86
CA CYS A 76 -4.19 11.01 -4.44
C CYS A 76 -2.73 10.69 -4.12
N ILE A 77 -2.02 10.00 -5.01
CA ILE A 77 -0.58 9.73 -4.89
C ILE A 77 0.20 11.05 -4.93
N ASP A 78 -0.09 11.92 -5.91
CA ASP A 78 0.55 13.22 -6.04
C ASP A 78 0.33 14.08 -4.76
N LYS A 79 -0.90 14.04 -4.21
CA LYS A 79 -1.23 14.73 -2.96
C LYS A 79 -0.50 14.15 -1.74
N ALA A 80 -0.26 12.84 -1.70
CA ALA A 80 0.49 12.18 -0.63
C ALA A 80 2.01 12.39 -0.74
N GLY A 81 2.50 12.85 -1.90
CA GLY A 81 3.91 13.13 -2.17
C GLY A 81 4.73 11.94 -2.66
N SER A 82 4.32 10.71 -2.36
CA SER A 82 4.95 9.49 -2.87
C SER A 82 3.95 8.33 -2.99
N PHE A 83 4.32 7.32 -3.77
CA PHE A 83 3.54 6.09 -3.89
C PHE A 83 3.45 5.35 -2.56
N ASP A 84 4.57 5.21 -1.86
CA ASP A 84 4.65 4.51 -0.57
C ASP A 84 3.80 5.21 0.49
N ASN A 85 3.85 6.55 0.56
CA ASN A 85 3.03 7.32 1.50
C ASN A 85 1.53 7.09 1.26
N TYR A 86 1.12 7.08 0.00
CA TYR A 86 -0.27 6.79 -0.36
C TYR A 86 -0.68 5.39 0.13
N ILE A 87 0.14 4.36 -0.12
CA ILE A 87 -0.19 3.00 0.28
C ILE A 87 -0.22 2.86 1.81
N ILE A 88 0.81 3.31 2.52
CA ILE A 88 0.97 3.09 3.96
C ILE A 88 -0.10 3.85 4.77
N HIS A 89 -0.39 5.10 4.41
CA HIS A 89 -1.24 5.98 5.22
C HIS A 89 -2.73 5.95 4.83
N THR A 90 -3.09 5.51 3.62
CA THR A 90 -4.50 5.40 3.21
C THR A 90 -5.18 4.26 3.95
N LYS A 91 -6.43 4.40 4.41
CA LYS A 91 -7.17 3.30 5.07
C LYS A 91 -7.49 2.18 4.07
N ASP A 92 -7.55 0.92 4.51
CA ASP A 92 -7.84 -0.22 3.63
C ASP A 92 -9.20 -0.09 2.92
N LYS A 93 -10.18 0.50 3.60
CA LYS A 93 -11.49 0.83 3.05
C LYS A 93 -11.43 1.79 1.86
N ASP A 94 -10.51 2.76 1.90
CA ASP A 94 -10.36 3.77 0.85
C ASP A 94 -9.50 3.26 -0.31
N LEU A 95 -8.53 2.38 0.00
CA LEU A 95 -7.71 1.69 -0.99
C LEU A 95 -8.56 0.75 -1.83
N ALA A 96 -9.48 0.03 -1.18
CA ALA A 96 -10.50 -0.84 -1.77
C ALA A 96 -9.93 -1.82 -2.81
N SER A 97 -8.79 -2.41 -2.49
CA SER A 97 -8.01 -3.27 -3.39
C SER A 97 -7.22 -4.31 -2.59
N GLU A 98 -7.33 -5.58 -2.99
CA GLU A 98 -6.48 -6.68 -2.52
C GLU A 98 -4.99 -6.36 -2.73
N LEU A 99 -4.60 -6.01 -3.97
CA LEU A 99 -3.22 -5.63 -4.30
C LEU A 99 -2.70 -4.50 -3.42
N GLY A 100 -3.54 -3.49 -3.16
CA GLY A 100 -3.15 -2.38 -2.30
C GLY A 100 -2.92 -2.81 -0.85
N SER A 101 -3.77 -3.71 -0.35
CA SER A 101 -3.66 -4.25 1.02
C SER A 101 -2.41 -5.11 1.15
N ASP A 102 -2.13 -5.95 0.16
CA ASP A 102 -0.93 -6.79 0.11
C ASP A 102 0.35 -5.96 0.08
N LEU A 103 0.40 -4.93 -0.78
CA LEU A 103 1.54 -4.01 -0.84
C LEU A 103 1.77 -3.31 0.49
N LYS A 104 0.71 -2.86 1.17
CA LYS A 104 0.83 -2.23 2.48
C LYS A 104 1.44 -3.18 3.51
N VAL A 105 0.99 -4.43 3.55
CA VAL A 105 1.54 -5.44 4.47
C VAL A 105 3.01 -5.67 4.18
N ALA A 106 3.39 -5.85 2.91
CA ALA A 106 4.77 -6.03 2.48
C ALA A 106 5.65 -4.84 2.89
N MET A 107 5.21 -3.60 2.62
CA MET A 107 5.95 -2.38 2.99
C MET A 107 6.12 -2.25 4.50
N LYS A 108 5.08 -2.53 5.29
CA LYS A 108 5.18 -2.48 6.76
C LYS A 108 6.17 -3.50 7.30
N HIS A 109 6.17 -4.72 6.74
CA HIS A 109 7.11 -5.76 7.12
C HIS A 109 8.55 -5.36 6.79
N GLU A 110 8.80 -4.82 5.59
CA GLU A 110 10.13 -4.34 5.21
C GLU A 110 10.61 -3.18 6.10
N LEU A 111 9.72 -2.25 6.45
CA LEU A 111 10.05 -1.17 7.40
C LEU A 111 10.42 -1.71 8.78
N GLN A 112 9.69 -2.70 9.30
CA GLN A 112 9.99 -3.34 10.58
C GLN A 112 11.35 -4.04 10.54
N LYS A 113 11.62 -4.80 9.47
CA LYS A 113 12.91 -5.48 9.28
C LYS A 113 14.07 -4.48 9.23
N LYS A 114 13.94 -3.40 8.46
CA LYS A 114 14.95 -2.33 8.38
C LYS A 114 15.19 -1.69 9.76
N ALA A 115 14.13 -1.44 10.53
CA ALA A 115 14.27 -0.90 11.88
C ALA A 115 15.03 -1.86 12.83
N LEU A 116 14.75 -3.16 12.77
CA LEU A 116 15.47 -4.16 13.57
C LEU A 116 16.97 -4.21 13.24
N LEU A 117 17.32 -4.17 11.96
CA LEU A 117 18.73 -4.14 11.52
C LEU A 117 19.47 -2.90 12.04
N ILE A 118 18.81 -1.74 12.03
CA ILE A 118 19.39 -0.50 12.58
C ILE A 118 19.68 -0.66 14.08
N LEU A 119 18.73 -1.17 14.85
CA LEU A 119 18.89 -1.40 16.29
C LEU A 119 20.00 -2.42 16.60
N GLU A 120 20.18 -3.44 15.77
CA GLU A 120 21.28 -4.41 15.90
C GLU A 120 22.64 -3.76 15.65
N ASN A 121 22.76 -2.94 14.61
CA ASN A 121 23.99 -2.22 14.29
C ASN A 121 24.36 -1.22 15.40
N GLU A 122 23.39 -0.48 15.93
CA GLU A 122 23.61 0.46 17.04
C GLU A 122 24.18 -0.25 18.29
N LYS A 123 23.63 -1.43 18.63
CA LYS A 123 24.15 -2.25 19.74
C LYS A 123 25.58 -2.72 19.50
N GLN A 124 25.91 -3.12 18.27
CA GLN A 124 27.27 -3.53 17.92
C GLN A 124 28.25 -2.36 18.04
N GLU A 125 27.85 -1.16 17.61
CA GLU A 125 28.66 0.05 17.77
C GLU A 125 28.91 0.41 19.23
N GLU A 126 27.91 0.25 20.11
CA GLU A 126 28.07 0.44 21.55
C GLU A 126 29.05 -0.57 22.16
N GLU A 127 28.94 -1.85 21.80
CA GLU A 127 29.86 -2.89 22.26
C GLU A 127 31.31 -2.64 21.79
N LEU A 128 31.48 -2.22 20.54
CA LEU A 128 32.79 -1.88 19.98
C LEU A 128 33.42 -0.65 20.66
N LYS A 129 32.62 0.37 20.98
CA LYS A 129 33.09 1.56 21.72
C LYS A 129 33.58 1.19 23.12
N LEU A 130 32.89 0.30 23.82
CA LEU A 130 33.30 -0.18 25.15
C LEU A 130 34.66 -0.91 25.08
N LYS A 131 34.80 -1.87 24.16
CA LYS A 131 36.06 -2.61 23.95
C LYS A 131 37.23 -1.70 23.59
N LEU A 132 37.00 -0.66 22.78
CA LEU A 132 38.03 0.30 22.40
C LEU A 132 38.52 1.10 23.63
N SER A 133 37.59 1.54 24.49
CA SER A 133 37.95 2.26 25.72
C SER A 133 38.77 1.41 26.69
N ASP A 134 38.47 0.11 26.79
CA ASP A 134 39.24 -0.84 27.61
C ASP A 134 40.67 -1.00 27.07
N LEU A 135 40.82 -1.17 25.75
CA LEU A 135 42.13 -1.28 25.09
C LEU A 135 42.98 -0.01 25.27
N GLU A 136 42.37 1.17 25.13
CA GLU A 136 43.04 2.45 25.39
C GLU A 136 43.50 2.58 26.86
N SER A 137 42.74 2.04 27.80
CA SER A 137 43.13 2.03 29.22
C SER A 137 44.31 1.09 29.48
N THR A 138 44.31 -0.09 28.86
CA THR A 138 45.42 -1.07 28.99
C THR A 138 46.71 -0.57 28.34
N THR A 139 46.62 0.12 27.20
CA THR A 139 47.80 0.65 26.48
C THR A 139 48.45 1.82 27.21
N LYS A 140 47.70 2.61 27.99
CA LYS A 140 48.24 3.70 28.83
C LYS A 140 48.96 3.23 30.10
N GLN A 141 48.82 1.97 30.49
CA GLN A 141 49.42 1.41 31.71
C GLN A 141 50.80 0.78 31.50
N ILE A 142 51.17 0.51 30.24
CA ILE A 142 52.48 -0.02 29.83
C ILE A 142 53.44 1.15 29.57
#